data_AF-A0A4Q6XSU0-F1
#
_entry.id   AF-A0A4Q6XSU0-F1
#
_cell.length_a   1.000
_cell.length_b   1.000
_cell.length_c   1.000
_cell.angle_alpha   90.00
_cell.angle_beta   90.00
_cell.angle_gamma   90.00
#
_symmetry.space_group_name_H-M   'P 1'
#
loop_
_entity.id
_entity.type
_entity.pdbx_description
1 polymer ?
#
loop_
_entity_poly.entity_id
_entity_poly.type
_entity_poly.pdbx_seq_one_letter_code
_entity_poly.pdbx_strand_id
1 'polypeptide(L)'
;MTDYSALQQHHNGPLSEEAINFLHEVRLKYRWTYKVLGERLGISGGFAHNILNKNGNITTSTVMPKIAAGVERLKGGDTTAASEGVEDVGADTMLEHVFNLRPGLKVTFMLPADLTEKEGEKLALFMRSLGN
;
A
#
# COMPACT_ATOMS: atom_id res chain seq x y z
N MET A 1 -24.37 -14.30 -8.29
CA MET A 1 -23.46 -13.16 -8.56
C MET A 1 -23.06 -12.64 -7.20
N THR A 2 -21.78 -12.73 -6.82
CA THR A 2 -21.33 -12.27 -5.49
C THR A 2 -21.42 -10.75 -5.44
N ASP A 3 -22.09 -10.22 -4.42
CA ASP A 3 -22.29 -8.79 -4.26
C ASP A 3 -21.07 -8.16 -3.57
N TYR A 4 -20.37 -7.27 -4.29
CA TYR A 4 -19.21 -6.54 -3.81
C TYR A 4 -19.49 -5.05 -3.57
N SER A 5 -20.77 -4.64 -3.56
CA SER A 5 -21.18 -3.24 -3.39
C SER A 5 -20.63 -2.57 -2.12
N ALA A 6 -20.33 -3.34 -1.08
CA ALA A 6 -19.70 -2.83 0.14
C ALA A 6 -18.21 -2.44 -0.03
N LEU A 7 -17.52 -3.04 -1.00
CA LEU A 7 -16.08 -2.82 -1.24
C LEU A 7 -15.80 -2.07 -2.53
N GLN A 8 -16.77 -1.97 -3.44
CA GLN A 8 -16.61 -1.41 -4.77
C GLN A 8 -17.75 -0.41 -5.06
N GLN A 9 -17.41 0.77 -5.57
CA GLN A 9 -18.38 1.85 -5.77
C GLN A 9 -19.46 1.50 -6.81
N HIS A 10 -19.05 0.83 -7.89
CA HIS A 10 -19.93 0.34 -8.95
C HIS A 10 -19.24 -0.82 -9.66
N HIS A 11 -19.99 -1.56 -10.47
CA HIS A 11 -19.46 -2.70 -11.23
C HIS A 11 -18.28 -2.27 -12.12
N ASN A 12 -17.15 -2.97 -11.98
CA ASN A 12 -15.87 -2.66 -12.62
C ASN A 12 -15.28 -1.27 -12.27
N GLY A 13 -15.79 -0.65 -11.21
CA GLY A 13 -15.33 0.62 -10.69
C GLY A 13 -14.19 0.49 -9.66
N PRO A 14 -13.79 1.61 -9.05
CA PRO A 14 -12.80 1.64 -7.98
C PRO A 14 -13.36 1.10 -6.66
N LEU A 15 -12.46 0.92 -5.68
CA LEU A 15 -12.85 0.57 -4.31
C LEU A 15 -13.68 1.68 -3.66
N SER A 16 -14.55 1.30 -2.73
CA SER A 16 -15.23 2.25 -1.84
C SER A 16 -14.23 3.01 -0.97
N GLU A 17 -14.60 4.22 -0.56
CA GLU A 17 -13.73 5.05 0.30
C GLU A 17 -13.44 4.35 1.62
N GLU A 18 -14.43 3.64 2.18
CA GLU A 18 -14.29 2.85 3.40
C GLU A 18 -13.25 1.73 3.23
N ALA A 19 -13.25 1.05 2.09
CA ALA A 19 -12.28 0.01 1.79
C ALA A 19 -10.86 0.58 1.62
N ILE A 20 -10.73 1.73 0.95
CA ILE A 20 -9.45 2.43 0.79
C ILE A 20 -8.89 2.86 2.14
N ASN A 21 -9.71 3.50 2.98
CA ASN A 21 -9.30 3.96 4.31
C ASN A 21 -8.85 2.79 5.20
N PHE A 22 -9.62 1.70 5.21
CA PHE A 22 -9.24 0.48 5.94
C PHE A 22 -7.87 -0.06 5.50
N LEU A 23 -7.63 -0.17 4.19
CA LEU A 23 -6.37 -0.68 3.66
C LEU A 23 -5.19 0.26 3.95
N HIS A 24 -5.41 1.57 3.94
CA HIS A 24 -4.41 2.56 4.36
C HIS A 24 -4.05 2.40 5.85
N GLU A 25 -5.04 2.29 6.72
CA GLU A 25 -4.83 2.11 8.16
C GLU A 25 -4.06 0.82 8.45
N VAL A 26 -4.46 -0.29 7.84
CA VAL A 26 -3.76 -1.58 8.00
C VAL A 26 -2.32 -1.47 7.53
N ARG A 27 -2.07 -0.88 6.36
CA ARG A 27 -0.72 -0.67 5.84
C ARG A 27 0.14 0.13 6.81
N LEU A 28 -0.38 1.23 7.34
CA LEU A 28 0.35 2.10 8.27
C LEU A 28 0.57 1.42 9.63
N LYS A 29 -0.44 0.73 10.17
CA LYS A 29 -0.38 0.00 11.44
C LYS A 29 0.75 -1.03 11.44
N TYR A 30 0.88 -1.79 10.37
CA TYR A 30 1.91 -2.83 10.25
C TYR A 30 3.17 -2.39 9.51
N ARG A 31 3.25 -1.12 9.10
CA ARG A 31 4.37 -0.54 8.32
C ARG A 31 4.66 -1.32 7.03
N TRP A 32 3.61 -1.78 6.36
CA TRP A 32 3.72 -2.57 5.13
C TRP A 32 4.02 -1.71 3.90
N THR A 33 4.82 -2.26 3.00
CA THR A 33 4.95 -1.74 1.63
C THR A 33 3.71 -2.08 0.82
N TYR A 34 3.55 -1.47 -0.36
CA TYR A 34 2.45 -1.83 -1.26
C TYR A 34 2.60 -3.26 -1.78
N LYS A 35 3.83 -3.77 -1.94
CA LYS A 35 4.10 -5.18 -2.26
C LYS A 35 3.52 -6.10 -1.20
N VAL A 36 3.90 -5.90 0.06
CA VAL A 36 3.42 -6.71 1.19
C VAL A 36 1.89 -6.66 1.27
N LEU A 37 1.28 -5.47 1.17
CA LEU A 37 -0.17 -5.34 1.15
C LEU A 37 -0.81 -6.10 -0.02
N GLY A 38 -0.24 -5.96 -1.22
CA GLY A 38 -0.71 -6.65 -2.42
C GLY A 38 -0.71 -8.17 -2.25
N GLU A 39 0.37 -8.74 -1.71
CA GLU A 39 0.46 -10.18 -1.44
C GLU A 39 -0.64 -10.66 -0.48
N ARG A 40 -1.01 -9.88 0.54
CA ARG A 40 -2.11 -10.26 1.46
C ARG A 40 -3.48 -10.19 0.78
N LEU A 41 -3.61 -9.30 -0.20
CA LEU A 41 -4.81 -9.14 -1.02
C LEU A 41 -4.84 -10.06 -2.26
N GLY A 42 -3.76 -10.81 -2.53
CA GLY A 42 -3.64 -11.66 -3.72
C GLY A 42 -3.49 -10.89 -5.04
N ILE A 43 -2.88 -9.69 -4.99
CA ILE A 43 -2.63 -8.80 -6.13
C ILE A 43 -1.18 -8.32 -6.12
N SER A 44 -0.70 -7.72 -7.22
CA SER A 44 0.65 -7.14 -7.23
C SER A 44 0.74 -5.84 -6.42
N GLY A 45 1.92 -5.52 -5.93
CA GLY A 45 2.16 -4.27 -5.19
C GLY A 45 1.88 -3.01 -6.01
N GLY A 46 2.26 -3.00 -7.29
CA GLY A 46 1.93 -1.90 -8.20
C GLY A 46 0.42 -1.75 -8.41
N PHE A 47 -0.33 -2.86 -8.43
CA PHE A 47 -1.78 -2.82 -8.49
C PHE A 47 -2.37 -2.28 -7.19
N ALA A 48 -1.86 -2.71 -6.02
CA ALA A 48 -2.24 -2.15 -4.72
C ALA A 48 -1.97 -0.63 -4.67
N HIS A 49 -0.82 -0.16 -5.14
CA HIS A 49 -0.54 1.28 -5.23
C HIS A 49 -1.58 2.02 -6.10
N ASN A 50 -1.91 1.47 -7.28
CA ASN A 50 -2.85 2.11 -8.20
C ASN A 50 -4.29 2.18 -7.64
N ILE A 51 -4.77 1.12 -6.99
CA ILE A 51 -6.14 1.12 -6.41
C ILE A 51 -6.25 2.05 -5.20
N LEU A 52 -5.21 2.14 -4.36
CA LEU A 52 -5.22 3.02 -3.17
C LEU A 52 -4.99 4.49 -3.52
N ASN A 53 -4.09 4.81 -4.45
CA ASN A 53 -3.66 6.20 -4.68
C ASN A 53 -4.16 6.84 -5.97
N LYS A 54 -4.59 6.05 -6.96
CA LYS A 54 -4.98 6.55 -8.29
C LYS A 54 -6.43 6.29 -8.64
N ASN A 55 -7.24 5.83 -7.66
CA ASN A 55 -8.63 5.47 -7.88
C ASN A 55 -8.80 4.46 -9.05
N GLY A 56 -7.90 3.49 -9.13
CA GLY A 56 -7.86 2.52 -10.23
C GLY A 56 -9.09 1.63 -10.26
N ASN A 57 -9.64 1.42 -11.45
CA ASN A 57 -10.77 0.51 -11.67
C ASN A 57 -10.36 -0.95 -11.45
N ILE A 58 -11.26 -1.74 -10.88
CA ILE A 58 -11.03 -3.15 -10.53
C ILE A 58 -12.07 -4.01 -11.22
N THR A 59 -11.64 -5.05 -11.93
CA THR A 59 -12.58 -6.00 -12.54
C THR A 59 -13.32 -6.79 -11.46
N THR A 60 -14.66 -6.71 -11.47
CA THR A 60 -15.55 -7.37 -10.50
C THR A 60 -15.45 -8.90 -10.54
N SER A 61 -15.16 -9.48 -11.70
CA SER A 61 -15.17 -10.93 -11.90
C SER A 61 -13.88 -11.63 -11.49
N THR A 62 -12.72 -11.03 -11.76
CA THR A 62 -11.42 -11.74 -11.63
C THR A 62 -10.59 -11.26 -10.43
N VAL A 63 -10.61 -9.95 -10.15
CA VAL A 63 -9.70 -9.34 -9.17
C VAL A 63 -10.42 -9.00 -7.87
N MET A 64 -11.66 -8.50 -7.96
CA MET A 64 -12.46 -8.18 -6.78
C MET A 64 -12.68 -9.37 -5.82
N PRO A 65 -12.86 -10.63 -6.27
CA PRO A 65 -12.98 -11.75 -5.33
C PRO A 65 -11.71 -11.96 -4.49
N LYS A 66 -10.51 -11.76 -5.07
CA LYS A 66 -9.23 -11.86 -4.36
C LYS A 66 -9.09 -10.77 -3.33
N ILE A 67 -9.38 -9.52 -3.72
CA ILE A 67 -9.33 -8.37 -2.82
C ILE A 67 -10.34 -8.53 -1.69
N ALA A 68 -11.57 -8.97 -1.98
CA ALA A 68 -12.60 -9.17 -0.97
C ALA A 68 -12.18 -10.22 0.07
N ALA A 69 -11.67 -11.37 -0.39
CA ALA A 69 -11.16 -12.41 0.50
C ALA A 69 -9.95 -11.92 1.33
N GLY A 70 -9.04 -11.15 0.72
CA GLY A 70 -7.92 -10.53 1.43
C GLY A 70 -8.37 -9.53 2.51
N VAL A 71 -9.31 -8.65 2.18
CA VAL A 71 -9.88 -7.67 3.12
C VAL A 71 -10.59 -8.37 4.28
N GLU A 72 -11.36 -9.42 4.01
CA GLU A 72 -12.05 -10.20 5.04
C GLU A 72 -11.05 -10.86 6.00
N ARG A 73 -9.99 -11.49 5.48
CA ARG A 73 -8.92 -12.06 6.30
C ARG A 73 -8.23 -11.01 7.18
N LEU A 74 -7.90 -9.85 6.61
CA LEU A 74 -7.27 -8.76 7.34
C LEU A 74 -8.19 -8.19 8.44
N LYS A 75 -9.50 -8.10 8.19
CA LYS A 75 -10.49 -7.74 9.23
C LYS A 75 -10.58 -8.79 10.33
N GLY A 76 -10.42 -10.06 9.98
CA GLY A 76 -10.30 -11.18 10.93
C GLY A 76 -8.97 -11.25 11.68
N GLY A 77 -8.01 -10.38 11.37
CA GLY A 77 -6.68 -10.34 12.00
C GLY A 77 -5.65 -11.30 11.40
N ASP A 78 -6.01 -12.04 10.35
CA ASP A 78 -5.08 -12.87 9.60
C ASP A 78 -4.23 -11.98 8.68
N THR A 79 -2.93 -11.92 8.99
CA THR A 79 -1.94 -11.10 8.28
C THR A 79 -1.04 -11.92 7.37
N THR A 80 -1.35 -13.22 7.20
CA THR A 80 -0.60 -14.10 6.29
C THR A 80 -0.82 -13.71 4.84
N ALA A 81 0.24 -13.84 4.03
CA ALA A 81 0.14 -13.59 2.59
C ALA A 81 -0.87 -14.54 1.95
N ALA A 82 -1.59 -14.09 0.90
CA ALA A 82 -2.26 -15.03 0.02
C ALA A 82 -1.16 -15.85 -0.67
N SER A 83 -1.04 -17.13 -0.34
CA SER A 83 -0.10 -18.01 -1.05
C SER A 83 -0.60 -18.17 -2.48
N GLU A 84 -0.08 -17.35 -3.41
CA GLU A 84 0.02 -17.64 -4.84
C GLU A 84 0.78 -16.52 -5.59
N GLY A 85 2.02 -16.83 -5.95
CA GLY A 85 2.84 -16.32 -7.07
C GLY A 85 2.61 -14.90 -7.61
N VAL A 86 3.29 -13.90 -7.05
CA VAL A 86 3.67 -12.70 -7.80
C VAL A 86 5.19 -12.59 -7.78
N GLU A 87 5.81 -12.87 -8.93
CA GLU A 87 7.26 -12.79 -9.10
C GLU A 87 7.78 -11.37 -8.86
N ASP A 88 8.96 -11.37 -8.25
CA ASP A 88 9.67 -10.27 -7.66
C ASP A 88 10.27 -9.33 -8.71
N VAL A 89 9.95 -8.04 -8.62
CA VAL A 89 10.77 -6.97 -9.18
C VAL A 89 10.87 -5.85 -8.13
N GLY A 90 11.74 -6.04 -7.14
CA GLY A 90 12.51 -4.95 -6.52
C GLY A 90 11.82 -4.01 -5.52
N ALA A 91 10.68 -4.36 -4.93
CA ALA A 91 9.93 -3.49 -3.99
C ALA A 91 10.00 -3.93 -2.51
N ASP A 92 10.96 -4.79 -2.14
CA ASP A 92 10.99 -5.49 -0.84
C ASP A 92 12.02 -4.97 0.17
N THR A 93 12.81 -3.98 -0.20
CA THR A 93 13.87 -3.46 0.67
C THR A 93 13.43 -2.14 1.31
N MET A 94 13.21 -2.16 2.62
CA MET A 94 13.26 -0.93 3.41
C MET A 94 14.73 -0.49 3.47
N LEU A 95 15.03 0.63 2.82
CA LEU A 95 16.35 1.23 2.80
C LEU A 95 16.49 2.18 3.98
N GLU A 96 17.59 2.04 4.71
CA GLU A 96 17.97 2.98 5.76
C GLU A 96 18.70 4.17 5.13
N HIS A 97 18.17 5.37 5.34
CA HIS A 97 18.74 6.62 4.87
C HIS A 97 19.17 7.47 6.06
N VAL A 98 20.47 7.70 6.18
CA VAL A 98 21.06 8.51 7.25
C VAL A 98 21.41 9.89 6.71
N PHE A 99 20.85 10.94 7.33
CA PHE A 99 21.15 12.33 7.03
C PHE A 99 21.84 13.00 8.23
N ASN A 100 23.02 13.56 7.99
CA ASN A 100 23.73 14.37 8.97
C ASN A 100 23.44 15.84 8.68
N LEU A 101 22.56 16.45 9.49
CA LEU A 101 22.09 17.82 9.23
C LEU A 101 23.07 18.88 9.77
N ARG A 102 23.62 18.64 10.97
CA ARG A 102 24.65 19.49 11.61
C ARG A 102 25.47 18.67 12.60
N PRO A 103 26.64 19.14 13.07
CA PRO A 103 27.40 18.47 14.12
C PRO A 103 26.50 18.18 15.33
N GLY A 104 26.37 16.90 15.71
CA GLY A 104 25.53 16.43 16.81
C GLY A 104 24.04 16.17 16.47
N LEU A 105 23.59 16.38 15.22
CA LEU A 105 22.23 16.06 14.79
C LEU A 105 22.22 15.14 13.57
N LYS A 106 21.89 13.88 13.82
CA LYS A 106 21.69 12.82 12.82
C LYS A 106 20.21 12.44 12.79
N VAL A 107 19.64 12.36 11.60
CA VAL A 107 18.28 11.84 11.37
C VAL A 107 18.37 10.59 10.51
N THR A 108 17.65 9.55 10.91
CA THR A 108 17.63 8.27 10.21
C THR A 108 16.21 7.97 9.78
N PHE A 109 16.02 7.69 8.49
CA PHE A 109 14.73 7.33 7.90
C PHE A 109 14.79 5.91 7.36
N MET A 110 13.74 5.14 7.60
CA MET A 110 13.53 3.88 6.87
C MET A 110 12.49 4.14 5.80
N LEU A 111 12.89 4.01 4.54
CA LEU A 111 12.05 4.29 3.39
C LEU A 111 11.95 3.03 2.52
N PRO A 112 10.77 2.72 1.96
CA PRO A 112 10.66 1.65 0.99
C PRO A 112 11.47 1.97 -0.28
N ALA A 113 12.11 0.96 -0.88
CA ALA A 113 12.89 1.09 -2.10
C ALA A 113 12.07 1.58 -3.30
N ASP A 114 10.75 1.35 -3.28
CA ASP A 114 9.81 1.72 -4.33
C ASP A 114 9.06 3.03 -4.04
N LEU A 115 9.73 4.00 -3.41
CA LEU A 115 9.14 5.30 -3.12
C LEU A 115 8.66 5.98 -4.41
N THR A 116 7.37 6.34 -4.47
CA THR A 116 6.85 7.03 -5.66
C THR A 116 7.28 8.48 -5.71
N GLU A 117 7.29 9.08 -6.91
CA GLU A 117 7.70 10.49 -7.11
C GLU A 117 6.95 11.46 -6.19
N LYS A 118 5.63 11.29 -6.04
CA LYS A 118 4.79 12.09 -5.13
C LYS A 118 5.14 11.90 -3.65
N GLU A 119 5.47 10.68 -3.25
CA GLU A 119 5.91 10.40 -1.87
C GLU A 119 7.30 11.02 -1.64
N GLY A 120 8.17 11.01 -2.65
CA GLY A 120 9.48 11.65 -2.64
C GLY A 120 9.37 13.17 -2.50
N GLU A 121 8.47 13.81 -3.24
CA GLU A 121 8.19 15.25 -3.13
C GLU A 121 7.69 15.62 -1.73
N LYS A 122 6.73 14.87 -1.18
CA LYS A 122 6.22 15.09 0.18
C LYS A 122 7.32 14.94 1.22
N LEU A 123 8.17 13.93 1.07
CA LEU A 123 9.33 13.72 1.94
C LEU A 123 10.31 14.90 1.83
N ALA A 124 10.60 15.38 0.62
CA ALA A 124 11.50 16.52 0.41
C ALA A 124 10.97 17.80 1.06
N LEU A 125 9.66 18.05 0.97
CA LEU A 125 9.01 19.18 1.65
C LEU A 125 9.13 19.06 3.17
N PHE A 126 8.90 17.87 3.72
CA PHE A 126 9.06 17.60 5.15
C PHE A 126 10.50 17.85 5.62
N MET A 127 11.51 17.35 4.90
CA MET A 127 12.92 17.60 5.24
C MET A 127 13.25 19.09 5.26
N ARG A 128 12.74 19.86 4.29
CA ARG A 128 12.93 21.32 4.27
C ARG A 128 12.29 22.01 5.48
N SER A 129 11.14 21.54 5.94
CA SER A 129 10.51 22.11 7.15
C SER A 129 11.28 21.83 8.44
N LEU A 130 12.12 20.79 8.48
CA LEU A 130 12.97 20.49 9.65
C LEU A 130 14.24 21.34 9.70
N GLY A 131 14.63 21.96 8.58
CA GLY A 131 15.83 22.78 8.45
C GLY A 131 15.62 24.28 8.71
N ASN A 132 14.37 24.72 8.84
CA ASN A 132 13.99 26.09 9.24
C ASN A 132 13.66 26.14 10.74
#